data_AF-A0A950WKC8-F1
#
_entry.id   AF-A0A950WKC8-F1
#
_cell.length_a   1.000
_cell.length_b   1.000
_cell.length_c   1.000
_cell.angle_alpha   90.00
_cell.angle_beta   90.00
_cell.angle_gamma   90.00
#
_symmetry.space_group_name_H-M   'P 1'
#
loop_
_entity.id
_entity.type
_entity.pdbx_description
1 polymer ?
#
loop_
_entity_poly.entity_id
_entity_poly.type
_entity_poly.pdbx_seq_one_letter_code
_entity_poly.pdbx_strand_id
1 'polypeptide(L)'
;MSVLRGFAFAITAALAACAKPPPPPAPSPAPVVQAPSSDGVYRGTSTRFQAENRACPHPGLVMLAVQNNQFSFHWTHETYVDSVIGSDGEVHGYALGITLIGKYDGQKIEGDVTNGTCSLHFRAMHRES
;
A
#
# COMPACT_ATOMS: atom_id res chain seq x y z
N MET A 1 18.90 30.89 95.13
CA MET A 1 18.43 31.73 94.02
C MET A 1 19.61 32.03 93.11
N SER A 2 19.58 31.54 91.86
CA SER A 2 20.21 32.09 90.65
C SER A 2 20.44 31.03 89.56
N VAL A 3 19.47 31.01 88.65
CA VAL A 3 19.36 30.62 87.23
C VAL A 3 20.50 29.84 86.56
N LEU A 4 20.19 28.63 86.08
CA LEU A 4 21.02 27.81 85.18
C LEU A 4 20.71 28.13 83.71
N ARG A 5 21.78 28.15 82.92
CA ARG A 5 21.92 28.53 81.50
C ARG A 5 21.22 27.58 80.53
N GLY A 6 20.72 28.16 79.44
CA GLY A 6 19.99 27.47 78.37
C GLY A 6 20.83 26.64 77.40
N PHE A 7 20.13 25.73 76.75
CA PHE A 7 20.54 24.96 75.58
C PHE A 7 19.51 25.24 74.48
N ALA A 8 19.97 25.65 73.29
CA ALA A 8 19.16 25.63 72.08
C ALA A 8 20.04 25.17 70.91
N PHE A 9 19.80 23.91 70.50
CA PHE A 9 20.30 23.29 69.29
C PHE A 9 19.30 23.56 68.15
N ALA A 10 19.77 24.09 67.02
CA ALA A 10 19.01 24.25 65.78
C ALA A 10 20.05 24.68 64.70
N ILE A 11 20.08 24.28 63.42
CA ILE A 11 19.10 23.73 62.49
C ILE A 11 19.85 22.97 61.37
N THR A 12 19.22 21.89 60.91
CA THR A 12 19.51 21.02 59.75
C THR A 12 19.44 21.79 58.43
N ALA A 13 20.49 21.77 57.61
CA ALA A 13 20.49 22.38 56.27
C ALA A 13 20.09 21.36 55.18
N ALA A 14 19.19 21.79 54.29
CA ALA A 14 18.40 21.00 53.37
C ALA A 14 19.15 20.51 52.11
N LEU A 15 18.85 19.29 51.67
CA LEU A 15 19.18 18.76 50.34
C LEU A 15 18.20 19.36 49.31
N ALA A 16 18.67 20.30 48.49
CA ALA A 16 17.94 20.78 47.32
C ALA A 16 18.07 19.75 46.18
N ALA A 17 17.10 18.85 46.06
CA ALA A 17 16.96 17.95 44.93
C ALA A 17 16.42 18.71 43.71
N CYS A 18 17.23 18.86 42.66
CA CYS A 18 16.79 19.37 41.36
C CYS A 18 15.97 18.29 40.63
N ALA A 19 14.64 18.35 40.73
CA ALA A 19 13.77 17.55 39.89
C ALA A 19 13.69 18.18 38.49
N LYS A 20 14.11 17.42 37.46
CA LYS A 20 13.98 17.81 36.05
C LYS A 20 12.49 17.86 35.68
N PRO A 21 12.01 18.89 34.95
CA PRO A 21 10.60 18.96 34.55
C PRO A 21 10.24 17.76 33.65
N PRO A 22 9.01 17.24 33.76
CA PRO A 22 8.57 16.12 32.94
C PRO A 22 8.60 16.49 31.45
N PRO A 23 8.91 15.54 30.56
CA PRO A 23 8.89 15.79 29.12
C PRO A 23 7.46 16.16 28.68
N PRO A 24 7.32 17.02 27.66
CA PRO A 24 6.01 17.40 27.13
C PRO A 24 5.26 16.16 26.61
N PRO A 25 3.91 16.17 26.65
CA PRO A 25 3.10 15.10 26.10
C PRO A 25 3.43 14.84 24.63
N ALA A 26 3.47 13.57 24.24
CA ALA A 26 3.65 13.22 22.83
C ALA A 26 2.50 13.83 21.99
N PRO A 27 2.80 14.35 20.77
CA PRO A 27 1.77 14.86 19.88
C PRO A 27 0.78 13.74 19.53
N SER A 28 -0.50 14.08 19.42
CA SER A 28 -1.53 13.13 18.99
C SER A 28 -1.21 12.61 17.59
N PRO A 29 -1.40 11.30 17.31
CA PRO A 29 -1.24 10.76 15.96
C PRO A 29 -2.14 11.52 14.99
N ALA A 30 -1.60 11.92 13.83
CA ALA A 30 -2.40 12.48 12.76
C ALA A 30 -3.42 11.46 12.26
N PRO A 31 -4.61 11.87 11.79
CA PRO A 31 -5.57 10.98 11.15
C PRO A 31 -4.90 10.21 10.00
N VAL A 32 -5.01 8.89 10.00
CA VAL A 32 -4.56 8.07 8.86
C VAL A 32 -5.54 8.31 7.72
N VAL A 33 -5.12 9.06 6.70
CA VAL A 33 -5.89 9.17 5.45
C VAL A 33 -5.84 7.81 4.77
N GLN A 34 -6.97 7.10 4.73
CA GLN A 34 -7.09 5.89 3.91
C GLN A 34 -6.99 6.29 2.44
N ALA A 35 -6.07 5.68 1.70
CA ALA A 35 -6.05 5.80 0.25
C ALA A 35 -7.40 5.32 -0.31
N PRO A 36 -7.93 5.96 -1.37
CA PRO A 36 -9.15 5.48 -2.01
C PRO A 36 -8.97 4.01 -2.41
N SER A 37 -9.97 3.18 -2.06
CA SER A 37 -9.92 1.75 -2.38
C SER A 37 -9.85 1.54 -3.90
N SER A 38 -9.05 0.57 -4.35
CA SER A 38 -9.00 0.16 -5.74
C SER A 38 -10.05 -0.90 -6.09
N ASP A 39 -10.79 -1.39 -5.09
CA ASP A 39 -11.78 -2.45 -5.24
C ASP A 39 -12.94 -2.04 -6.15
N GLY A 40 -13.40 -3.00 -6.96
CA GLY A 40 -14.47 -2.76 -7.92
C GLY A 40 -14.34 -3.61 -9.17
N VAL A 41 -15.22 -3.36 -10.15
CA VAL A 41 -15.19 -4.04 -11.44
C VAL A 41 -14.69 -3.09 -12.51
N TYR A 42 -13.64 -3.50 -13.22
CA TYR A 42 -13.04 -2.76 -14.31
C TYR A 42 -13.32 -3.48 -15.63
N ARG A 43 -13.67 -2.74 -16.67
CA ARG A 43 -13.95 -3.30 -18.00
C ARG A 43 -13.19 -2.55 -19.08
N GLY A 44 -12.70 -3.27 -20.07
CA GLY A 44 -12.10 -2.66 -21.24
C GLY A 44 -11.61 -3.70 -22.23
N THR A 45 -10.43 -3.46 -22.81
CA THR A 45 -9.91 -4.24 -23.94
C THR A 45 -8.41 -4.46 -23.82
N SER A 46 -7.93 -5.52 -24.45
CA SER A 46 -6.53 -5.76 -24.73
C SER A 46 -6.22 -5.67 -26.21
N THR A 47 -4.99 -5.27 -26.54
CA THR A 47 -4.43 -5.22 -27.88
C THR A 47 -3.09 -5.95 -27.89
N ARG A 48 -2.81 -6.70 -28.95
CA ARG A 48 -1.55 -7.42 -29.08
C ARG A 48 -0.51 -6.56 -29.78
N PHE A 49 0.67 -6.44 -29.19
CA PHE A 49 1.79 -5.68 -29.78
C PHE A 49 3.02 -6.54 -30.10
N GLN A 50 3.07 -7.79 -29.62
CA GLN A 50 4.10 -8.76 -30.00
C GLN A 50 3.48 -10.16 -30.13
N ALA A 51 3.86 -10.89 -31.18
CA ALA A 51 3.44 -12.26 -31.41
C ALA A 51 4.45 -13.03 -32.28
N GLU A 52 5.37 -13.78 -31.66
CA GLU A 52 6.37 -14.55 -32.39
C GLU A 52 5.85 -15.90 -32.89
N ASN A 53 4.72 -16.39 -32.34
CA ASN A 53 4.11 -17.65 -32.76
C ASN A 53 2.57 -17.57 -32.75
N ARG A 54 1.92 -18.59 -33.33
CA ARG A 54 0.46 -18.68 -33.45
C ARG A 54 -0.25 -19.03 -32.14
N ALA A 55 0.48 -19.49 -31.12
CA ALA A 55 -0.07 -19.83 -29.81
C ALA A 55 -0.19 -18.60 -28.88
N CYS A 56 0.25 -17.42 -29.32
CA CYS A 56 0.07 -16.19 -28.55
C CYS A 56 -1.41 -15.90 -28.29
N PRO A 57 -1.75 -15.42 -27.08
CA PRO A 57 -3.13 -15.12 -26.72
C PRO A 57 -3.75 -14.09 -27.66
N HIS A 58 -5.06 -14.20 -27.80
CA HIS A 58 -5.84 -13.27 -28.61
C HIS A 58 -6.16 -12.00 -27.81
N PRO A 59 -6.05 -10.82 -28.43
CA PRO A 59 -6.60 -9.59 -27.85
C PRO A 59 -8.12 -9.70 -27.75
N GLY A 60 -8.72 -9.01 -26.79
CA GLY A 60 -10.16 -9.09 -26.57
C GLY A 60 -10.67 -8.25 -25.41
N LEU A 61 -11.86 -8.61 -24.92
CA LEU A 61 -12.46 -7.95 -23.77
C LEU A 61 -11.70 -8.32 -22.49
N VAL A 62 -11.51 -7.31 -21.64
CA VAL A 62 -10.90 -7.46 -20.32
C VAL A 62 -11.95 -7.10 -19.26
N MET A 63 -12.07 -7.95 -18.26
CA MET A 63 -12.88 -7.71 -17.06
C MET A 63 -12.05 -8.09 -15.84
N LEU A 64 -11.79 -7.12 -14.97
CA LEU A 64 -11.02 -7.30 -13.75
C LEU A 64 -11.95 -7.08 -12.56
N ALA A 65 -12.11 -8.09 -11.72
CA ALA A 65 -12.73 -7.93 -10.41
C ALA A 65 -11.60 -7.71 -9.41
N VAL A 66 -11.50 -6.49 -8.88
CA VAL A 66 -10.50 -6.12 -7.88
C VAL A 66 -11.11 -6.26 -6.50
N GLN A 67 -10.46 -7.05 -5.65
CA GLN A 67 -10.83 -7.24 -4.26
C GLN A 67 -9.57 -7.24 -3.39
N ASN A 68 -9.56 -6.45 -2.32
CA ASN A 68 -8.39 -6.25 -1.46
C ASN A 68 -7.13 -5.88 -2.28
N ASN A 69 -7.30 -4.97 -3.25
CA ASN A 69 -6.25 -4.54 -4.18
C ASN A 69 -5.62 -5.68 -5.01
N GLN A 70 -6.34 -6.78 -5.22
CA GLN A 70 -5.87 -7.94 -5.99
C GLN A 70 -6.87 -8.30 -7.08
N PHE A 71 -6.38 -8.80 -8.20
CA PHE A 71 -7.19 -9.34 -9.29
C PHE A 71 -6.42 -10.39 -10.07
N SER A 72 -7.13 -11.20 -10.86
CA SER A 72 -6.51 -12.16 -11.79
C SER A 72 -6.75 -11.71 -13.23
N PHE A 73 -5.68 -11.59 -14.02
CA PHE A 73 -5.76 -11.30 -15.45
C PHE A 73 -5.84 -12.60 -16.25
N HIS A 74 -6.88 -12.78 -17.07
CA HIS A 74 -7.02 -13.95 -17.94
C HIS A 74 -6.10 -13.83 -19.16
N TRP A 75 -5.04 -14.65 -19.20
CA TRP A 75 -4.05 -14.65 -20.28
C TRP A 75 -4.45 -15.62 -21.40
N THR A 76 -4.73 -16.87 -21.05
CA THR A 76 -5.25 -17.92 -21.94
C THR A 76 -6.30 -18.74 -21.19
N HIS A 77 -7.01 -19.64 -21.87
CA HIS A 77 -8.07 -20.48 -21.29
C HIS A 77 -7.69 -21.16 -19.96
N GLU A 78 -6.42 -21.55 -19.80
CA GLU A 78 -5.92 -22.28 -18.64
C GLU A 78 -4.98 -21.44 -17.76
N THR A 79 -4.73 -20.18 -18.11
CA THR A 79 -3.70 -19.38 -17.44
C THR A 79 -4.23 -18.02 -17.02
N TYR A 80 -4.11 -17.76 -15.72
CA TYR A 80 -4.40 -16.48 -15.09
C TYR A 80 -3.12 -15.92 -14.47
N VAL A 81 -2.98 -14.60 -14.49
CA VAL A 81 -1.89 -13.88 -13.84
C VAL A 81 -2.46 -13.15 -12.62
N ASP A 82 -2.22 -13.70 -11.44
CA ASP A 82 -2.59 -13.05 -10.19
C ASP A 82 -1.74 -11.80 -9.99
N SER A 83 -2.42 -10.69 -9.71
CA SER A 83 -1.84 -9.35 -9.75
C SER A 83 -2.27 -8.54 -8.52
N VAL A 84 -1.37 -7.68 -8.07
CA VAL A 84 -1.55 -6.81 -6.89
C VAL A 84 -1.41 -5.35 -7.33
N ILE A 85 -2.27 -4.50 -6.80
CA ILE A 85 -2.20 -3.04 -6.90
C ILE A 85 -1.53 -2.51 -5.64
N GLY A 86 -0.32 -1.98 -5.79
CA GLY A 86 0.45 -1.33 -4.74
C GLY A 86 -0.19 -0.02 -4.27
N SER A 87 0.19 0.45 -3.08
CA SER A 87 -0.33 1.71 -2.53
C SER A 87 0.10 2.96 -3.31
N ASP A 88 1.12 2.82 -4.16
CA ASP A 88 1.61 3.83 -5.11
C ASP A 88 0.91 3.76 -6.49
N GLY A 89 -0.08 2.86 -6.63
CA GLY A 89 -0.78 2.61 -7.89
C GLY A 89 0.00 1.75 -8.86
N GLU A 90 1.16 1.19 -8.49
CA GLU A 90 1.82 0.19 -9.34
C GLU A 90 1.08 -1.13 -9.36
N VAL A 91 1.02 -1.75 -10.54
CA VAL A 91 0.38 -3.05 -10.70
C VAL A 91 1.45 -4.05 -11.11
N HIS A 92 1.56 -5.13 -10.35
CA HIS A 92 2.52 -6.19 -10.60
C HIS A 92 1.83 -7.55 -10.51
N GLY A 93 2.14 -8.45 -11.44
CA GLY A 93 1.64 -9.82 -11.44
C GLY A 93 2.63 -10.79 -12.06
N TYR A 94 2.58 -12.05 -11.65
CA TYR A 94 3.44 -13.09 -12.18
C TYR A 94 2.76 -14.46 -12.16
N ALA A 95 2.86 -15.18 -13.28
CA ALA A 95 2.45 -16.59 -13.36
C ALA A 95 3.22 -17.31 -14.46
N LEU A 96 3.86 -18.45 -14.14
CA LEU A 96 4.46 -19.35 -15.15
C LEU A 96 5.39 -18.65 -16.18
N GLY A 97 6.20 -17.69 -15.75
CA GLY A 97 7.08 -16.93 -16.64
C GLY A 97 6.39 -15.81 -17.43
N ILE A 98 5.11 -15.55 -17.15
CA ILE A 98 4.35 -14.39 -17.63
C ILE A 98 4.44 -13.30 -16.57
N THR A 99 4.80 -12.09 -16.98
CA THR A 99 4.82 -10.90 -16.14
C THR A 99 3.68 -9.97 -16.54
N LEU A 100 3.08 -9.32 -15.55
CA LEU A 100 2.16 -8.20 -15.72
C LEU A 100 2.75 -6.99 -15.01
N ILE A 101 2.90 -5.88 -15.72
CA ILE A 101 3.33 -4.60 -15.17
C ILE A 101 2.35 -3.53 -15.62
N GLY A 102 1.87 -2.70 -14.70
CA GLY A 102 0.89 -1.67 -15.02
C GLY A 102 0.80 -0.56 -14.00
N LYS A 103 -0.21 0.28 -14.19
CA LYS A 103 -0.55 1.40 -13.32
C LYS A 103 -2.06 1.48 -13.10
N TYR A 104 -2.42 1.88 -11.89
CA TYR A 104 -3.74 2.29 -11.46
C TYR A 104 -3.72 3.78 -11.14
N ASP A 105 -4.68 4.54 -11.67
CA ASP A 105 -4.77 6.00 -11.50
C ASP A 105 -6.01 6.47 -10.71
N GLY A 106 -6.73 5.54 -10.06
CA GLY A 106 -7.97 5.83 -9.35
C GLY A 106 -9.23 5.48 -10.14
N GLN A 107 -9.16 5.38 -11.47
CA GLN A 107 -10.31 5.07 -12.34
C GLN A 107 -9.98 4.08 -13.45
N LYS A 108 -8.71 3.90 -13.76
CA LYS A 108 -8.23 3.06 -14.85
C LYS A 108 -7.11 2.16 -14.36
N ILE A 109 -7.14 0.92 -14.82
CA ILE A 109 -6.01 -0.01 -14.75
C ILE A 109 -5.52 -0.22 -16.17
N GLU A 110 -4.25 0.08 -16.43
CA GLU A 110 -3.61 -0.21 -17.71
C GLU A 110 -2.25 -0.85 -17.50
N GLY A 111 -1.85 -1.74 -18.40
CA GLY A 111 -0.60 -2.46 -18.24
C GLY A 111 -0.28 -3.37 -19.41
N ASP A 112 0.91 -3.93 -19.35
CA ASP A 112 1.44 -4.89 -20.31
C ASP A 112 1.58 -6.25 -19.65
N VAL A 113 1.20 -7.29 -20.39
CA VAL A 113 1.32 -8.68 -19.98
C VAL A 113 2.16 -9.41 -21.03
N THR A 114 3.25 -10.05 -20.61
CA THR A 114 4.21 -10.66 -21.54
C THR A 114 4.87 -11.90 -20.98
N ASN A 115 5.25 -12.84 -21.85
CA ASN A 115 6.16 -13.95 -21.55
C ASN A 115 7.49 -13.86 -22.33
N GLY A 116 7.79 -12.67 -22.88
CA GLY A 116 8.96 -12.41 -23.73
C GLY A 116 8.75 -12.69 -25.22
N THR A 117 7.81 -13.56 -25.61
CA THR A 117 7.53 -13.92 -27.03
C THR A 117 6.15 -13.48 -27.52
N CYS A 118 5.23 -13.29 -26.57
CA CYS A 118 3.87 -12.81 -26.80
C CYS A 118 3.60 -11.68 -25.81
N SER A 119 2.99 -10.59 -26.28
CA SER A 119 2.73 -9.43 -25.43
C SER A 119 1.38 -8.78 -25.75
N LEU A 120 0.60 -8.50 -24.71
CA LEU A 120 -0.67 -7.78 -24.74
C LEU A 120 -0.54 -6.49 -23.93
N HIS A 121 -1.07 -5.40 -24.46
CA HIS A 121 -1.37 -4.19 -23.70
C HIS A 121 -2.85 -4.21 -23.36
N PHE A 122 -3.25 -3.87 -22.14
CA PHE A 122 -4.66 -3.72 -21.78
C PHE A 122 -4.96 -2.38 -21.13
N ARG A 123 -6.21 -1.97 -21.27
CA ARG A 123 -6.80 -0.83 -20.57
C ARG A 123 -8.18 -1.21 -20.09
N ALA A 124 -8.47 -1.01 -18.81
CA ALA A 124 -9.76 -1.26 -18.19
C ALA A 124 -10.18 -0.07 -17.31
N MET A 125 -11.41 0.40 -17.47
CA MET A 125 -11.98 1.52 -16.72
C MET A 125 -12.90 0.99 -15.63
N HIS A 126 -12.89 1.66 -14.47
CA HIS A 126 -13.81 1.42 -13.38
C HIS A 126 -15.25 1.59 -13.87
N ARG A 127 -16.12 0.66 -13.50
CA ARG A 127 -17.55 0.76 -13.74
C ARG A 127 -18.23 0.95 -12.41
N GLU A 128 -18.88 2.10 -12.24
CA GLU A 128 -19.89 2.25 -11.19
C GLU A 128 -20.99 1.22 -11.47
N SER A 129 -21.22 0.34 -10.51
CA SER A 129 -22.26 -0.69 -10.52
C SER A 129 -23.61 -0.13 -10.11
#